data_AF-A0A833PCT1-F1
#
_entry.id   AF-A0A833PCT1-F1
#
_cell.length_a   1.000
_cell.length_b   1.000
_cell.length_c   1.000
_cell.angle_alpha   90.00
_cell.angle_beta   90.00
_cell.angle_gamma   90.00
#
_symmetry.space_group_name_H-M   'P 1'
#
loop_
_entity.id
_entity.type
_entity.pdbx_description
1 polymer ?
#
loop_
_entity_poly.entity_id
_entity_poly.type
_entity_poly.pdbx_seq_one_letter_code
_entity_poly.pdbx_strand_id
1 'polypeptide(L)'
;MEDDEVELSPDSKIQISHAVLVGEDEAQAWIAHFKDYKVKFLFEQMTHHLPQFEDENATEINDHKGWLTDTFTLRGVVTKLGYQRASIEDGGSFDRYTKPYKQLGIDVEITFSGSYVPEENIPAVLYELAFSKKGSRSWNNNELPIKEIPPILLAESYADYLKVAASTSGFDPEWEKKTPW
;
A
#
# COMPACT_ATOMS: atom_id res chain seq x y z
N MET A 1 -13.25 24.81 10.13
CA MET A 1 -11.89 25.24 10.53
C MET A 1 -11.90 26.73 10.73
N GLU A 2 -11.29 27.17 11.83
CA GLU A 2 -11.04 28.58 12.12
C GLU A 2 -9.71 28.95 11.45
N ASP A 3 -9.67 30.06 10.71
CA ASP A 3 -8.49 30.55 9.97
C ASP A 3 -7.82 31.71 10.75
N ASP A 4 -7.92 31.63 12.08
CA ASP A 4 -7.39 32.64 12.99
C ASP A 4 -5.89 32.43 13.23
N GLU A 5 -5.22 33.50 13.66
CA GLU A 5 -3.81 33.45 14.02
C GLU A 5 -3.57 32.46 15.18
N VAL A 6 -2.59 31.57 15.00
CA VAL A 6 -2.18 30.61 16.03
C VAL A 6 -0.82 31.02 16.59
N GLU A 7 -0.79 31.37 17.88
CA GLU A 7 0.47 31.57 18.61
C GLU A 7 1.06 30.23 19.05
N LEU A 8 2.25 29.90 18.54
CA LEU A 8 2.98 28.69 18.93
C LEU A 8 3.80 28.95 20.20
N SER A 9 3.77 28.00 21.13
CA SER A 9 4.68 28.01 22.28
C SER A 9 6.13 27.73 21.85
N PRO A 10 7.16 28.15 22.62
CA PRO A 10 8.56 27.89 22.28
C PRO A 10 8.94 26.40 22.13
N ASP A 11 8.15 25.51 22.73
CA ASP A 11 8.29 24.05 22.71
C ASP A 11 7.38 23.35 21.69
N SER A 12 6.60 24.12 20.93
CA SER A 12 5.77 23.59 19.84
C SER A 12 6.61 22.95 18.73
N LYS A 13 6.06 21.90 18.11
CA LYS A 13 6.69 21.20 16.98
C LYS A 13 5.80 21.28 15.76
N ILE A 14 6.41 21.49 14.60
CA ILE A 14 5.74 21.46 13.30
C ILE A 14 6.06 20.12 12.64
N GLN A 15 5.03 19.45 12.14
CA GLN A 15 5.14 18.23 11.36
C GLN A 15 4.16 18.27 10.18
N ILE A 16 4.38 17.42 9.19
CA ILE A 16 3.43 17.23 8.10
C ILE A 16 2.20 16.52 8.66
N SER A 17 1.02 17.10 8.43
CA SER A 17 -0.25 16.51 8.88
C SER A 17 -0.66 15.33 8.00
N HIS A 18 -1.29 14.33 8.60
CA HIS A 18 -1.76 13.11 7.95
C HIS A 18 -3.05 12.65 8.66
N ALA A 19 -4.00 12.02 7.95
CA ALA A 19 -5.27 11.59 8.54
C ALA A 19 -5.10 10.73 9.81
N VAL A 20 -4.12 9.83 9.79
CA VAL A 20 -3.69 9.01 10.94
C VAL A 20 -3.34 9.82 12.20
N LEU A 21 -2.82 11.05 12.06
CA LEU A 21 -2.43 11.89 13.19
C LEU A 21 -3.57 12.73 13.74
N VAL A 22 -4.43 13.25 12.85
CA VAL A 22 -5.48 14.20 13.21
C VAL A 22 -6.85 13.54 13.46
N GLY A 23 -7.03 12.29 13.02
CA GLY A 23 -8.31 11.59 13.10
C GLY A 23 -9.24 11.90 11.92
N GLU A 24 -10.32 11.13 11.83
CA GLU A 24 -11.24 11.18 10.68
C GLU A 24 -11.99 12.52 10.59
N ASP A 25 -12.55 13.01 11.70
CA ASP A 25 -13.33 14.25 11.73
C ASP A 25 -12.50 15.45 11.25
N GLU A 26 -11.27 15.58 11.77
CA GLU A 26 -10.36 16.67 11.40
C GLU A 26 -9.85 16.51 9.96
N ALA A 27 -9.55 15.28 9.52
CA ALA A 27 -9.18 15.02 8.13
C ALA A 27 -10.30 15.41 7.15
N GLN A 28 -11.56 15.10 7.48
CA GLN A 28 -12.73 15.53 6.69
C GLN A 28 -12.91 17.05 6.71
N ALA A 29 -12.67 17.70 7.84
CA ALA A 29 -12.67 19.15 7.92
C ALA A 29 -11.59 19.77 7.00
N TRP A 30 -10.39 19.17 6.93
CA TRP A 30 -9.33 19.55 5.99
C TRP A 30 -9.72 19.38 4.53
N ILE A 31 -10.36 18.26 4.20
CA ILE A 31 -10.85 18.01 2.85
C ILE A 31 -11.90 19.04 2.44
N ALA A 32 -12.88 19.33 3.31
CA ALA A 32 -13.92 20.31 3.06
C ALA A 32 -13.34 21.72 2.89
N HIS A 33 -12.43 22.14 3.77
CA HIS A 33 -11.83 23.46 3.73
C HIS A 33 -11.02 23.71 2.45
N PHE A 34 -10.20 22.75 2.00
CA PHE A 34 -9.48 22.88 0.73
C PHE A 34 -10.43 23.01 -0.47
N LYS A 35 -11.54 22.27 -0.45
CA LYS A 35 -12.57 22.34 -1.49
C LYS A 35 -13.23 23.72 -1.53
N ASP A 36 -13.53 24.32 -0.38
CA ASP A 36 -14.12 25.66 -0.29
C ASP A 36 -13.19 26.73 -0.88
N TYR A 37 -11.88 26.57 -0.67
CA TYR A 37 -10.84 27.45 -1.23
C TYR A 37 -10.46 27.09 -2.67
N LYS A 38 -11.07 26.05 -3.26
CA LYS A 38 -10.77 25.51 -4.60
C LYS A 38 -9.29 25.14 -4.78
N VAL A 39 -8.64 24.77 -3.69
CA VAL A 39 -7.26 24.29 -3.70
C VAL A 39 -7.27 22.78 -3.87
N LYS A 40 -6.55 22.28 -4.87
CA LYS A 40 -6.37 20.84 -5.06
C LYS A 40 -5.27 20.36 -4.11
N PHE A 41 -5.55 19.30 -3.35
CA PHE A 41 -4.51 18.59 -2.60
C PHE A 41 -3.41 18.10 -3.55
N LEU A 42 -2.16 18.41 -3.21
CA LEU A 42 -1.00 17.83 -3.89
C LEU A 42 -0.81 16.36 -3.49
N PHE A 43 -1.22 16.01 -2.27
CA PHE A 43 -1.09 14.67 -1.70
C PHE A 43 -2.42 14.26 -1.05
N GLU A 44 -2.80 13.01 -1.26
CA GLU A 44 -4.06 12.42 -0.77
C GLU A 44 -3.96 11.93 0.69
N GLN A 45 -2.98 12.41 1.45
CA GLN A 45 -2.68 11.99 2.84
C GLN A 45 -3.83 12.19 3.85
N MET A 46 -4.82 13.04 3.51
CA MET A 46 -6.03 13.24 4.32
C MET A 46 -7.12 12.20 4.05
N THR A 47 -7.00 11.43 2.95
CA THR A 47 -7.92 10.33 2.61
C THR A 47 -7.31 8.95 2.86
N HIS A 48 -6.04 8.89 3.28
CA HIS A 48 -5.34 7.65 3.56
C HIS A 48 -5.50 7.27 5.03
N HIS A 49 -6.32 6.24 5.28
CA HIS A 49 -6.65 5.76 6.61
C HIS A 49 -6.00 4.40 6.90
N LEU A 50 -5.91 4.05 8.18
CA LEU A 50 -5.45 2.71 8.58
C LEU A 50 -6.48 1.66 8.13
N PRO A 51 -6.04 0.46 7.74
CA PRO A 51 -6.95 -0.67 7.56
C PRO A 51 -7.62 -1.04 8.89
N GLN A 52 -8.78 -1.68 8.82
CA GLN A 52 -9.37 -2.32 9.98
C GLN A 52 -8.80 -3.73 10.14
N PHE A 53 -8.42 -4.09 11.37
CA PHE A 53 -7.82 -5.38 11.69
C PHE A 53 -8.60 -6.07 12.81
N GLU A 54 -8.87 -7.35 12.64
CA GLU A 54 -9.36 -8.22 13.72
C GLU A 54 -8.19 -8.77 14.56
N ASP A 55 -7.04 -9.02 13.92
CA ASP A 55 -5.81 -9.51 14.57
C ASP A 55 -4.65 -8.51 14.39
N GLU A 56 -4.18 -7.94 15.50
CA GLU A 56 -3.03 -7.04 15.54
C GLU A 56 -1.68 -7.72 15.23
N ASN A 57 -1.63 -9.06 15.26
CA ASN A 57 -0.45 -9.86 14.93
C ASN A 57 -0.45 -10.37 13.49
N ALA A 58 -1.47 -10.04 12.70
CA ALA A 58 -1.48 -10.35 11.27
C ALA A 58 -0.20 -9.79 10.60
N THR A 59 0.34 -10.54 9.64
CA THR A 59 1.52 -10.15 8.85
C THR A 59 1.16 -9.68 7.44
N GLU A 60 -0.10 -9.84 7.05
CA GLU A 60 -0.60 -9.52 5.72
C GLU A 60 -1.99 -8.85 5.77
N ILE A 61 -2.29 -8.05 4.75
CA ILE A 61 -3.62 -7.51 4.43
C ILE A 61 -4.08 -8.16 3.13
N ASN A 62 -5.18 -8.90 3.17
CA ASN A 62 -5.65 -9.72 2.04
C ASN A 62 -7.16 -9.52 1.74
N ASP A 63 -7.72 -8.37 2.13
CA ASP A 63 -9.14 -8.03 1.93
C ASP A 63 -9.55 -7.91 0.45
N HIS A 64 -8.58 -7.87 -0.47
CA HIS A 64 -8.78 -7.91 -1.93
C HIS A 64 -8.14 -9.14 -2.61
N LYS A 65 -7.89 -10.20 -1.83
CA LYS A 65 -7.44 -11.48 -2.38
C LYS A 65 -8.46 -12.05 -3.36
N GLY A 66 -7.99 -12.55 -4.50
CA GLY A 66 -8.85 -13.13 -5.53
C GLY A 66 -9.41 -12.11 -6.53
N TRP A 67 -8.94 -10.86 -6.48
CA TRP A 67 -9.32 -9.83 -7.43
C TRP A 67 -8.53 -9.98 -8.73
N LEU A 68 -9.25 -10.06 -9.87
CA LEU A 68 -8.67 -10.46 -11.15
C LEU A 68 -8.31 -9.27 -12.04
N THR A 69 -7.11 -9.27 -12.60
CA THR A 69 -6.60 -8.31 -13.57
C THR A 69 -5.69 -9.02 -14.59
N ASP A 70 -4.84 -8.28 -15.28
CA ASP A 70 -3.77 -8.79 -16.12
C ASP A 70 -2.40 -8.25 -15.67
N THR A 71 -1.33 -8.96 -16.00
CA THR A 71 0.04 -8.60 -15.58
C THR A 71 0.49 -7.23 -16.09
N PHE A 72 0.01 -6.77 -17.24
CA PHE A 72 0.41 -5.47 -17.79
C PHE A 72 -0.29 -4.32 -17.08
N THR A 73 -1.58 -4.46 -16.78
CA THR A 73 -2.37 -3.51 -15.98
C THR A 73 -1.79 -3.41 -14.57
N LEU A 74 -1.58 -4.55 -13.90
CA LEU A 74 -0.98 -4.62 -12.57
C LEU A 74 0.37 -3.90 -12.55
N ARG A 75 1.30 -4.28 -13.45
CA ARG A 75 2.62 -3.65 -13.59
C ARG A 75 2.51 -2.14 -13.80
N GLY A 76 1.60 -1.71 -14.67
CA GLY A 76 1.41 -0.30 -15.00
C GLY A 76 1.03 0.54 -13.77
N VAL A 77 0.20 0.00 -12.87
CA VAL A 77 -0.23 0.69 -11.65
C VAL A 77 0.88 0.66 -10.61
N VAL A 78 1.41 -0.51 -10.25
CA VAL A 78 2.44 -0.63 -9.20
C VAL A 78 3.72 0.15 -9.54
N THR A 79 4.10 0.21 -10.83
CA THR A 79 5.26 1.01 -11.27
C THR A 79 5.02 2.51 -11.08
N LYS A 80 3.80 3.00 -11.38
CA LYS A 80 3.44 4.42 -11.14
C LYS A 80 3.45 4.78 -9.66
N LEU A 81 3.15 3.81 -8.79
CA LEU A 81 3.21 3.95 -7.33
C LEU A 81 4.64 3.81 -6.79
N GLY A 82 5.63 3.55 -7.66
CA GLY A 82 7.05 3.48 -7.30
C GLY A 82 7.52 2.10 -6.82
N TYR A 83 6.70 1.05 -7.00
CA TYR A 83 7.13 -0.32 -6.73
C TYR A 83 7.98 -0.84 -7.87
N GLN A 84 8.85 -1.78 -7.54
CA GLN A 84 9.77 -2.45 -8.44
C GLN A 84 9.52 -3.95 -8.38
N ARG A 85 9.85 -4.66 -9.45
CA ARG A 85 9.78 -6.11 -9.46
C ARG A 85 10.71 -6.69 -8.39
N ALA A 86 10.25 -7.71 -7.67
CA ALA A 86 11.12 -8.49 -6.79
C ALA A 86 12.21 -9.25 -7.57
N SER A 87 13.14 -9.87 -6.84
CA SER A 87 14.14 -10.75 -7.43
C SER A 87 13.47 -11.87 -8.23
N ILE A 88 14.05 -12.20 -9.38
CA ILE A 88 13.59 -13.32 -10.21
C ILE A 88 14.02 -14.61 -9.53
N GLU A 89 13.08 -15.54 -9.35
CA GLU A 89 13.34 -16.85 -8.78
C GLU A 89 13.96 -17.82 -9.80
N ASP A 90 14.41 -18.98 -9.29
CA ASP A 90 14.86 -20.08 -10.11
C ASP A 90 13.71 -20.55 -11.03
N GLY A 91 13.81 -20.25 -12.33
CA GLY A 91 12.74 -20.49 -13.31
C GLY A 91 12.29 -19.25 -14.07
N GLY A 92 12.85 -18.08 -13.78
CA GLY A 92 12.55 -16.87 -14.55
C GLY A 92 11.22 -16.22 -14.19
N SER A 93 10.66 -16.53 -13.01
CA SER A 93 9.38 -16.01 -12.54
C SER A 93 9.52 -15.11 -11.32
N PHE A 94 8.47 -14.37 -10.99
CA PHE A 94 8.35 -13.55 -9.79
C PHE A 94 6.87 -13.41 -9.41
N ASP A 95 6.60 -13.18 -8.14
CA ASP A 95 5.26 -13.20 -7.53
C ASP A 95 4.89 -11.89 -6.81
N ARG A 96 5.82 -10.93 -6.73
CA ARG A 96 5.57 -9.69 -5.98
C ARG A 96 6.30 -8.47 -6.53
N TYR A 97 5.75 -7.32 -6.20
CA TYR A 97 6.37 -6.01 -6.39
C TYR A 97 6.73 -5.40 -5.04
N THR A 98 7.92 -4.81 -4.92
CA THR A 98 8.46 -4.29 -3.67
C THR A 98 8.77 -2.80 -3.74
N LYS A 99 8.60 -2.09 -2.62
CA LYS A 99 8.94 -0.66 -2.46
C LYS A 99 9.77 -0.47 -1.20
N PRO A 100 11.08 -0.19 -1.31
CA PRO A 100 11.99 -0.18 -0.17
C PRO A 100 12.02 1.16 0.58
N TYR A 101 11.74 1.14 1.89
CA TYR A 101 11.87 2.27 2.80
C TYR A 101 13.17 2.16 3.60
N LYS A 102 14.30 2.50 2.95
CA LYS A 102 15.66 2.27 3.46
C LYS A 102 15.93 2.83 4.86
N GLN A 103 15.35 3.99 5.20
CA GLN A 103 15.54 4.63 6.50
C GLN A 103 14.84 3.87 7.64
N LEU A 104 13.78 3.13 7.32
CA LEU A 104 13.02 2.30 8.25
C LEU A 104 13.51 0.84 8.25
N GLY A 105 14.28 0.43 7.23
CA GLY A 105 14.70 -0.96 7.06
C GLY A 105 13.53 -1.90 6.73
N ILE A 106 12.45 -1.36 6.13
CA ILE A 106 11.23 -2.07 5.76
C ILE A 106 11.10 -2.07 4.23
N ASP A 107 10.76 -3.22 3.66
CA ASP A 107 10.30 -3.33 2.27
C ASP A 107 8.80 -3.61 2.29
N VAL A 108 8.03 -2.85 1.52
CA VAL A 108 6.59 -3.05 1.33
C VAL A 108 6.40 -3.96 0.13
N GLU A 109 5.56 -4.98 0.24
CA GLU A 109 5.38 -6.02 -0.78
C GLU A 109 3.90 -6.10 -1.17
N ILE A 110 3.61 -6.07 -2.47
CA ILE A 110 2.30 -6.42 -3.02
C ILE A 110 2.48 -7.73 -3.79
N THR A 111 1.90 -8.80 -3.25
CA THR A 111 1.95 -10.13 -3.84
C THR A 111 0.79 -10.33 -4.80
N PHE A 112 1.10 -11.01 -5.89
CA PHE A 112 0.13 -11.45 -6.85
C PHE A 112 0.46 -12.88 -7.26
N SER A 113 -0.48 -13.41 -8.01
CA SER A 113 -0.46 -14.63 -8.79
C SER A 113 0.91 -15.00 -9.41
N GLY A 114 1.62 -14.02 -9.98
CA GLY A 114 2.96 -14.21 -10.57
C GLY A 114 3.03 -13.99 -12.08
N SER A 115 4.26 -13.82 -12.58
CA SER A 115 4.59 -13.62 -13.99
C SER A 115 6.00 -14.12 -14.32
N TYR A 116 6.28 -14.34 -15.60
CA TYR A 116 7.60 -14.75 -16.11
C TYR A 116 8.40 -13.58 -16.70
N VAL A 117 9.68 -13.83 -16.97
CA VAL A 117 10.59 -12.97 -17.71
C VAL A 117 11.10 -13.74 -18.95
N PRO A 118 10.91 -13.24 -20.18
CA PRO A 118 10.26 -11.98 -20.54
C PRO A 118 8.76 -11.97 -20.17
N GLU A 119 8.27 -10.79 -19.81
CA GLU A 119 6.88 -10.63 -19.36
C GLU A 119 5.89 -10.69 -20.53
N GLU A 120 4.88 -11.55 -20.39
CA GLU A 120 3.73 -11.66 -21.27
C GLU A 120 2.48 -11.09 -20.59
N ASN A 121 1.45 -10.78 -21.38
CA ASN A 121 0.18 -10.34 -20.83
C ASN A 121 -0.70 -11.56 -20.50
N ILE A 122 -0.71 -11.96 -19.24
CA ILE A 122 -1.44 -13.12 -18.73
C ILE A 122 -2.40 -12.68 -17.61
N PRO A 123 -3.45 -13.47 -17.31
CA PRO A 123 -4.29 -13.23 -16.15
C PRO A 123 -3.46 -13.13 -14.87
N ALA A 124 -3.81 -12.17 -14.02
CA ALA A 124 -3.18 -11.95 -12.73
C ALA A 124 -4.24 -11.82 -11.63
N VAL A 125 -3.94 -12.36 -10.46
CA VAL A 125 -4.79 -12.32 -9.27
C VAL A 125 -4.06 -11.57 -8.17
N LEU A 126 -4.68 -10.56 -7.60
CA LEU A 126 -4.15 -9.86 -6.43
C LEU A 126 -4.30 -10.75 -5.20
N TYR A 127 -3.25 -10.85 -4.37
CA TYR A 127 -3.31 -11.61 -3.12
C TYR A 127 -3.25 -10.70 -1.90
N GLU A 128 -2.07 -10.22 -1.52
CA GLU A 128 -1.90 -9.48 -0.27
C GLU A 128 -0.93 -8.30 -0.36
N LEU A 129 -1.06 -7.41 0.64
CA LEU A 129 -0.06 -6.42 1.03
C LEU A 129 0.64 -6.92 2.29
N ALA A 130 1.97 -6.97 2.27
CA ALA A 130 2.80 -7.40 3.38
C ALA A 130 4.02 -6.46 3.57
N PHE A 131 4.71 -6.62 4.69
CA PHE A 131 5.88 -5.83 5.06
C PHE A 131 6.99 -6.76 5.51
N SER A 132 8.21 -6.56 5.01
CA SER A 132 9.35 -7.39 5.37
C SER A 132 10.54 -6.58 5.88
N LYS A 133 11.34 -7.20 6.76
CA LYS A 133 12.58 -6.60 7.24
C LYS A 133 13.67 -6.72 6.19
N LYS A 134 14.20 -5.57 5.77
CA LYS A 134 15.28 -5.52 4.78
C LYS A 134 16.54 -6.24 5.25
N GLY A 135 17.11 -7.08 4.39
CA GLY A 135 18.44 -7.67 4.58
C GLY A 135 18.52 -8.81 5.59
N SER A 136 17.39 -9.37 6.02
CA SER A 136 17.39 -10.61 6.79
C SER A 136 17.82 -11.77 5.91
N ARG A 137 18.90 -12.46 6.34
CA ARG A 137 19.49 -13.64 5.68
C ARG A 137 18.83 -14.95 6.12
N SER A 138 17.76 -14.87 6.93
CA SER A 138 17.03 -16.05 7.40
C SER A 138 16.11 -16.53 6.29
N TRP A 139 16.20 -17.82 5.97
CA TRP A 139 15.26 -18.53 5.10
C TRP A 139 13.86 -18.65 5.73
N ASN A 140 13.72 -18.27 7.00
CA ASN A 140 12.47 -18.31 7.76
C ASN A 140 11.97 -16.90 8.03
N ASN A 141 10.82 -16.61 7.43
CA ASN A 141 9.87 -15.53 7.66
C ASN A 141 10.47 -14.15 8.03
N ASN A 142 10.64 -13.31 7.00
CA ASN A 142 11.06 -11.92 7.15
C ASN A 142 9.88 -10.96 7.32
N GLU A 143 8.65 -11.46 7.31
CA GLU A 143 7.45 -10.65 7.46
C GLU A 143 7.38 -10.01 8.84
N LEU A 144 6.94 -8.77 8.87
CA LEU A 144 6.74 -7.98 10.08
C LEU A 144 5.25 -8.01 10.44
N PRO A 145 4.91 -8.24 11.72
CA PRO A 145 3.55 -8.01 12.20
C PRO A 145 3.11 -6.58 11.92
N ILE A 146 1.86 -6.39 11.53
CA ILE A 146 1.30 -5.09 11.17
C ILE A 146 1.45 -4.06 12.30
N LYS A 147 1.32 -4.48 13.56
CA LYS A 147 1.55 -3.63 14.74
C LYS A 147 2.96 -3.04 14.85
N GLU A 148 3.95 -3.61 14.16
CA GLU A 148 5.33 -3.10 14.14
C GLU A 148 5.56 -2.05 13.03
N ILE A 149 4.57 -1.83 12.17
CA ILE A 149 4.67 -0.90 11.04
C ILE A 149 4.32 0.52 11.50
N PRO A 150 5.14 1.54 11.18
CA PRO A 150 4.79 2.93 11.43
C PRO A 150 3.41 3.27 10.84
N PRO A 151 2.48 3.84 11.62
CA PRO A 151 1.08 4.01 11.19
C PRO A 151 0.89 4.76 9.87
N ILE A 152 1.70 5.81 9.62
CA ILE A 152 1.65 6.54 8.35
C ILE A 152 2.14 5.67 7.17
N LEU A 153 3.20 4.88 7.36
CA LEU A 153 3.66 3.95 6.33
C LEU A 153 2.58 2.91 6.02
N LEU A 154 1.91 2.39 7.04
CA LEU A 154 0.83 1.43 6.88
C LEU A 154 -0.34 2.03 6.09
N ALA A 155 -0.81 3.22 6.45
CA ALA A 155 -1.91 3.89 5.75
C ALA A 155 -1.58 4.19 4.28
N GLU A 156 -0.38 4.70 3.99
CA GLU A 156 0.06 5.00 2.63
C GLU A 156 0.23 3.72 1.80
N SER A 157 0.78 2.65 2.38
CA SER A 157 0.95 1.36 1.69
C SER A 157 -0.39 0.69 1.42
N TYR A 158 -1.35 0.80 2.35
CA TYR A 158 -2.70 0.31 2.13
C TYR A 158 -3.43 1.12 1.07
N ALA A 159 -3.29 2.45 1.05
CA ALA A 159 -3.83 3.28 -0.02
C ALA A 159 -3.26 2.90 -1.40
N ASP A 160 -1.96 2.56 -1.48
CA ASP A 160 -1.35 2.01 -2.69
C ASP A 160 -2.00 0.66 -3.08
N TYR A 161 -2.20 -0.26 -2.12
CA TYR A 161 -2.86 -1.55 -2.35
C TYR A 161 -4.31 -1.39 -2.84
N LEU A 162 -5.08 -0.47 -2.26
CA LEU A 162 -6.44 -0.12 -2.71
C LEU A 162 -6.45 0.46 -4.13
N LYS A 163 -5.45 1.27 -4.50
CA LYS A 163 -5.29 1.77 -5.88
C LYS A 163 -5.02 0.63 -6.87
N VAL A 164 -4.26 -0.38 -6.46
CA VAL A 164 -4.06 -1.61 -7.27
C VAL A 164 -5.37 -2.38 -7.38
N ALA A 165 -6.06 -2.63 -6.27
CA ALA A 165 -7.34 -3.33 -6.25
C ALA A 165 -8.40 -2.65 -7.15
N ALA A 166 -8.51 -1.32 -7.08
CA ALA A 166 -9.42 -0.53 -7.91
C ALA A 166 -9.12 -0.59 -9.42
N SER A 167 -7.91 -1.03 -9.82
CA SER A 167 -7.55 -1.24 -11.22
C SER A 167 -7.89 -2.64 -11.75
N THR A 168 -8.35 -3.54 -10.87
CA THR A 168 -8.78 -4.88 -11.24
C THR A 168 -10.24 -4.90 -11.72
N SER A 169 -10.69 -6.04 -12.23
CA SER A 169 -12.10 -6.30 -12.54
C SER A 169 -12.96 -6.68 -11.32
N GLY A 170 -12.39 -6.69 -10.12
CA GLY A 170 -13.03 -7.12 -8.88
C GLY A 170 -12.79 -8.61 -8.57
N PHE A 171 -13.44 -9.07 -7.50
CA PHE A 171 -13.37 -10.45 -7.03
C PHE A 171 -13.99 -11.43 -8.06
N ASP A 172 -13.26 -12.49 -8.41
CA ASP A 172 -13.76 -13.61 -9.22
C ASP A 172 -13.85 -14.87 -8.35
N PRO A 173 -15.02 -15.47 -8.08
CA PRO A 173 -15.12 -16.67 -7.22
C PRO A 173 -14.36 -17.89 -7.75
N GLU A 174 -13.98 -17.89 -9.03
CA GLU A 174 -13.21 -18.95 -9.68
C GLU A 174 -11.74 -18.56 -9.90
N TRP A 175 -11.24 -17.50 -9.24
CA TRP A 175 -9.88 -16.96 -9.43
C TRP A 175 -8.78 -18.02 -9.34
N GLU A 176 -8.94 -19.02 -8.47
CA GLU A 176 -7.99 -20.14 -8.29
C GLU A 176 -7.76 -20.97 -9.57
N LYS A 177 -8.66 -20.89 -10.55
CA LYS A 177 -8.58 -21.62 -11.83
C LYS A 177 -8.18 -20.73 -13.01
N LYS A 178 -7.94 -19.44 -12.77
CA LYS A 178 -7.74 -18.43 -13.82
C LYS A 178 -6.28 -18.19 -14.14
N THR A 179 -5.37 -18.85 -13.44
CA THR A 179 -3.95 -18.57 -13.51
C THR A 179 -3.15 -19.77 -14.03
N PRO A 180 -1.99 -19.55 -14.68
CA PRO A 180 -1.24 -20.60 -15.37
C PRO A 180 -0.37 -21.52 -14.48
N TRP A 181 -0.30 -21.28 -13.17
CA TRP A 181 0.45 -22.13 -12.23
C TRP A 181 -0.47 -23.00 -11.37
#